data_AF-A0A9X0L695-F1
#
_entry.id   AF-A0A9X0L695-F1
#
_cell.length_a   1.000
_cell.length_b   1.000
_cell.length_c   1.000
_cell.angle_alpha   90.00
_cell.angle_beta   90.00
_cell.angle_gamma   90.00
#
_symmetry.space_group_name_H-M   'P 1'
#
loop_
_entity.id
_entity.type
_entity.pdbx_description
1 polymer ?
#
loop_
_entity_poly.entity_id
_entity_poly.type
_entity_poly.pdbx_seq_one_letter_code
_entity_poly.pdbx_strand_id
1 'polypeptide(L)'
;MTDKVLNRTDPNSPLAQATCVHLQPNTLQLEGQQQLPGSWSVQRDEMLNRPYLEIEVAQEKTRALITRLRRSADGLSSQLNLYFLSGMEMLLTQP
;
A
#
# COMPACT_ATOMS: atom_id res chain seq x y z
N MET A 1 -1.68 -5.80 30.59
CA MET A 1 -0.96 -6.65 29.61
C MET A 1 -1.49 -6.28 28.24
N THR A 2 -0.78 -5.41 27.54
CA THR A 2 -1.21 -4.94 26.22
C THR A 2 0.03 -4.92 25.34
N ASP A 3 0.49 -6.10 24.96
CA ASP A 3 1.46 -6.25 23.90
C ASP A 3 0.75 -5.91 22.59
N LYS A 4 0.67 -4.61 22.30
CA LYS A 4 0.29 -4.14 20.97
C LYS A 4 1.51 -4.41 20.10
N VAL A 5 1.59 -5.61 19.53
CA VAL A 5 2.61 -5.95 18.53
C VAL A 5 2.40 -5.01 17.35
N LEU A 6 3.12 -3.89 17.38
CA LEU A 6 3.04 -2.79 16.41
C LEU A 6 3.57 -3.19 15.03
N ASN A 7 4.21 -4.35 14.95
CA ASN A 7 4.89 -4.78 13.74
C ASN A 7 4.86 -6.31 13.61
N ARG A 8 3.85 -6.84 12.91
CA ARG A 8 3.89 -8.19 12.33
C ARG A 8 4.18 -8.03 10.84
N THR A 9 5.44 -7.87 10.48
CA THR A 9 5.88 -8.08 9.09
C THR A 9 5.97 -9.58 8.88
N ASP A 10 4.98 -10.19 8.24
CA ASP A 10 5.16 -11.52 7.69
C ASP A 10 5.89 -11.38 6.34
N PRO A 11 7.16 -11.79 6.24
CA PRO A 11 7.88 -11.75 4.96
C PRO A 11 7.24 -12.67 3.90
N ASN A 12 6.34 -13.56 4.33
CA ASN A 12 5.55 -14.40 3.44
C ASN A 12 4.17 -13.85 3.12
N SER A 13 3.83 -12.65 3.61
CA SER A 13 2.57 -12.00 3.23
C SER A 13 2.51 -11.82 1.71
N PRO A 14 1.32 -11.94 1.10
CA PRO A 14 1.11 -11.66 -0.31
C PRO A 14 1.71 -10.35 -0.78
N LEU A 15 1.64 -9.31 0.05
CA LEU A 15 2.17 -8.00 -0.27
C LEU A 15 3.70 -7.94 -0.20
N ALA A 16 4.33 -8.64 0.77
CA ALA A 16 5.78 -8.73 0.85
C ALA A 16 6.38 -9.56 -0.30
N GLN A 17 5.63 -10.52 -0.84
CA GLN A 17 6.05 -11.34 -1.99
C GLN A 17 5.63 -10.77 -3.35
N ALA A 18 4.90 -9.65 -3.40
CA ALA A 18 4.46 -9.06 -4.65
C ALA A 18 5.64 -8.43 -5.41
N THR A 19 5.78 -8.77 -6.68
CA THR A 19 6.71 -8.13 -7.62
C THR A 19 6.07 -6.93 -8.31
N CYS A 20 4.75 -6.95 -8.51
CA CYS A 20 3.99 -5.84 -9.06
C CYS A 20 2.74 -5.56 -8.23
N VAL A 21 2.38 -4.29 -8.11
CA VAL A 21 1.12 -3.84 -7.51
C VAL A 21 0.42 -2.91 -8.49
N HIS A 22 -0.76 -3.31 -8.92
CA HIS A 22 -1.61 -2.51 -9.78
C HIS A 22 -2.74 -1.91 -8.95
N LEU A 23 -2.72 -0.58 -8.82
CA LEU A 23 -3.82 0.17 -8.23
C LEU A 23 -4.72 0.68 -9.36
N GLN A 24 -5.96 0.21 -9.39
CA GLN A 24 -7.03 0.70 -10.25
C GLN A 24 -8.15 1.28 -9.37
N PRO A 25 -9.08 2.09 -9.89
CA PRO A 25 -10.16 2.63 -9.06
C PRO A 25 -10.88 1.53 -8.25
N ASN A 26 -10.74 1.57 -6.92
CA ASN A 26 -11.32 0.65 -5.94
C ASN A 26 -10.85 -0.81 -6.00
N THR A 27 -9.96 -1.15 -6.94
CA THR A 27 -9.44 -2.50 -7.11
C THR A 27 -7.92 -2.51 -7.04
N LEU A 28 -7.39 -3.55 -6.41
CA LEU A 28 -5.97 -3.80 -6.30
C LEU A 28 -5.68 -5.18 -6.89
N GLN A 29 -4.59 -5.29 -7.63
CA GLN A 29 -4.10 -6.58 -8.10
C GLN A 29 -2.62 -6.69 -7.74
N LEU A 30 -2.27 -7.73 -7.00
CA LEU A 30 -0.89 -8.10 -6.75
C LEU A 30 -0.46 -9.15 -7.77
N GLU A 31 0.74 -8.99 -8.28
CA GLU A 31 1.43 -10.03 -9.04
C GLU A 31 2.66 -10.47 -8.26
N GLY A 32 2.82 -11.79 -8.14
CA GLY A 32 3.95 -12.45 -7.50
C GLY A 32 3.95 -13.92 -7.92
N GLN A 33 4.08 -14.86 -6.99
CA GLN A 33 3.88 -16.28 -7.30
C GLN A 33 2.45 -16.59 -7.80
N GLN A 34 1.47 -15.81 -7.34
CA GLN A 34 0.08 -15.87 -7.76
C GLN A 34 -0.47 -14.46 -7.96
N GLN A 35 -1.41 -14.32 -8.88
CA GLN A 35 -2.19 -13.08 -8.99
C GLN A 35 -3.29 -13.08 -7.92
N LEU A 36 -3.27 -12.05 -7.08
CA LEU A 36 -4.21 -11.93 -5.97
C LEU A 36 -5.02 -10.64 -6.10
N PRO A 37 -6.36 -10.73 -6.20
CA PRO A 37 -7.21 -9.57 -6.19
C PRO A 37 -7.35 -9.01 -4.77
N GLY A 38 -7.58 -7.71 -4.71
CA GLY A 38 -7.82 -6.97 -3.48
C GLY A 38 -8.59 -5.68 -3.72
N SER A 39 -8.77 -4.95 -2.64
CA SER A 39 -9.36 -3.62 -2.65
C SER A 39 -8.43 -2.64 -1.95
N TRP A 40 -8.63 -1.36 -2.24
CA TRP A 40 -7.95 -0.31 -1.53
C TRP A 40 -8.82 0.93 -1.42
N SER A 41 -8.53 1.75 -0.42
CA SER A 41 -9.14 3.06 -0.27
C SER A 41 -8.16 4.05 0.34
N VAL A 42 -8.33 5.33 -0.01
CA VAL A 42 -7.64 6.42 0.69
C VAL A 42 -8.45 6.77 1.91
N GLN A 43 -7.82 6.70 3.07
CA GLN A 43 -8.37 7.12 4.34
C GLN A 43 -7.53 8.26 4.91
N ARG A 44 -8.05 8.92 5.94
CA ARG A 44 -7.32 9.96 6.68
C ARG A 44 -7.36 9.61 8.15
N ASP A 45 -6.22 9.72 8.80
CA ASP A 45 -6.13 9.59 10.25
C ASP A 45 -6.89 10.75 10.91
N GLU A 46 -7.73 10.45 11.90
CA GLU A 46 -8.60 11.45 12.56
C GLU A 46 -7.80 12.50 13.36
N MET A 47 -6.63 12.12 13.89
CA MET A 47 -5.85 12.98 14.78
C MET A 47 -4.89 13.88 14.00
N LEU A 48 -4.23 13.34 12.97
CA LEU A 48 -3.20 14.05 12.21
C LEU A 48 -3.68 14.49 10.81
N ASN A 49 -4.91 14.15 10.41
CA ASN A 49 -5.44 14.36 9.07
C ASN A 49 -4.50 13.86 7.96
N ARG A 50 -3.68 12.85 8.29
CA ARG A 50 -2.65 12.31 7.41
C ARG A 50 -3.28 11.26 6.51
N PRO A 51 -3.14 11.38 5.18
CA PRO A 51 -3.69 10.39 4.28
C PRO A 51 -2.90 9.08 4.35
N TYR A 52 -3.60 7.96 4.31
CA TYR A 52 -3.03 6.63 4.23
C TYR A 52 -3.86 5.76 3.28
N LEU A 53 -3.22 4.77 2.67
CA LEU A 53 -3.90 3.72 1.92
C LEU A 53 -4.28 2.60 2.90
N GLU A 54 -5.56 2.23 2.91
CA GLU A 54 -6.00 0.97 3.50
C GLU A 54 -6.11 -0.06 2.38
N ILE A 55 -5.41 -1.19 2.53
CA ILE A 55 -5.30 -2.26 1.53
C ILE A 55 -5.85 -3.53 2.13
N GLU A 56 -6.71 -4.22 1.38
CA GLU A 56 -7.21 -5.54 1.72
C GLU A 56 -6.92 -6.52 0.57
N VAL A 57 -6.15 -7.57 0.85
CA VAL A 57 -5.80 -8.59 -0.17
C VAL A 57 -5.67 -9.95 0.51
N ALA A 58 -6.18 -11.02 -0.12
CA ALA A 58 -6.00 -12.40 0.36
C ALA A 58 -6.23 -12.60 1.88
N GLN A 59 -7.26 -11.92 2.43
CA GLN A 59 -7.66 -11.89 3.86
C GLN A 59 -6.78 -11.06 4.80
N GLU A 60 -5.73 -10.43 4.30
CA GLU A 60 -4.92 -9.50 5.04
C GLU A 60 -5.42 -8.07 4.86
N LYS A 61 -5.42 -7.31 5.95
CA LYS A 61 -5.69 -5.88 5.96
C LYS A 61 -4.47 -5.14 6.46
N THR A 62 -3.95 -4.22 5.66
CA THR A 62 -2.77 -3.42 6.00
C THR A 62 -2.97 -1.95 5.70
N ARG A 63 -2.12 -1.12 6.29
CA ARG A 63 -2.13 0.33 6.13
C ARG A 63 -0.75 0.81 5.69
N ALA A 64 -0.76 1.73 4.74
CA ALA A 64 0.45 2.38 4.26
C ALA A 64 0.28 3.90 4.28
N LEU A 65 1.18 4.60 4.95
CA LEU A 65 1.21 6.05 4.91
C LEU A 65 1.55 6.52 3.50
N ILE A 66 0.80 7.50 3.01
CA ILE A 66 1.17 8.21 1.78
C ILE A 66 2.22 9.24 2.17
N THR A 67 3.49 8.94 1.87
CA THR A 67 4.61 9.83 2.22
C THR A 67 4.89 10.84 1.12
N ARG A 68 4.61 10.48 -0.14
CA ARG A 68 4.79 11.39 -1.27
C ARG A 68 3.90 11.03 -2.45
N LEU A 69 3.25 12.03 -3.03
CA LEU A 69 2.63 11.96 -4.35
C LEU A 69 3.33 12.98 -5.26
N ARG A 70 3.79 12.52 -6.43
CA ARG A 70 4.40 13.38 -7.46
C ARG A 70 3.71 13.12 -8.79
N ARG A 71 3.56 14.18 -9.56
CA ARG A 71 3.17 14.13 -10.97
C ARG A 71 4.21 14.91 -11.77
N SER A 72 4.63 14.41 -12.92
CA SER A 72 5.51 15.16 -13.80
C SER A 72 4.83 16.42 -14.33
N ALA A 73 5.61 17.41 -14.72
CA ALA A 73 5.11 18.69 -15.21
C ALA A 73 4.27 18.55 -16.49
N ASP A 74 4.59 17.56 -17.33
CA ASP A 74 3.83 17.18 -18.53
C ASP A 74 2.63 16.28 -18.23
N GLY A 75 2.48 15.82 -16.99
CA GLY A 75 1.40 14.93 -16.56
C GLY A 75 1.51 13.48 -17.04
N LEU A 76 2.58 13.12 -17.77
CA LEU A 76 2.85 11.80 -18.38
C LEU A 76 3.46 10.78 -17.42
N SER A 77 3.64 11.15 -16.15
CA SER A 77 4.04 10.19 -15.14
C SER A 77 3.55 10.63 -13.78
N SER A 78 3.26 9.63 -12.94
CA SER A 78 2.94 9.82 -11.54
C SER A 78 3.72 8.82 -10.70
N GLN A 79 4.06 9.25 -9.49
CA GLN A 79 4.75 8.44 -8.51
C GLN A 79 4.07 8.56 -7.16
N LEU A 80 3.88 7.44 -6.49
CA LEU A 80 3.31 7.35 -5.16
C LEU A 80 4.27 6.56 -4.27
N ASN A 81 4.74 7.18 -3.20
CA ASN A 81 5.55 6.53 -2.18
C ASN A 81 4.67 6.16 -0.99
N LEU A 82 4.75 4.89 -0.62
CA LEU A 82 4.01 4.28 0.47
C LEU A 82 4.99 3.78 1.53
N TYR A 83 4.68 4.05 2.79
CA TYR A 83 5.42 3.53 3.95
C TYR A 83 4.49 2.69 4.81
N PHE A 84 4.77 1.39 4.90
CA PHE A 84 3.95 0.45 5.66
C PHE A 84 4.36 0.45 7.13
N LEU A 85 3.41 0.14 8.01
CA LEU A 85 3.72 -0.05 9.45
C LEU A 85 4.74 -1.17 9.69
N SER A 86 4.86 -2.09 8.74
CA SER A 86 5.89 -3.13 8.74
C SER A 86 7.33 -2.60 8.64
N GLY A 87 7.50 -1.34 8.25
CA GLY A 87 8.78 -0.77 7.84
C GLY A 87 9.12 -0.99 6.36
N MET A 88 8.27 -1.69 5.61
CA MET A 88 8.41 -1.84 4.17
C MET A 88 8.10 -0.51 3.46
N GLU A 89 8.85 -0.24 2.40
CA GLU A 89 8.59 0.88 1.50
C GLU A 89 8.20 0.37 0.12
N MET A 90 7.26 1.07 -0.53
CA MET A 90 6.83 0.76 -1.89
C MET A 90 6.75 2.04 -2.69
N LEU A 91 7.37 2.02 -3.88
CA LEU A 91 7.28 3.06 -4.88
C LEU A 91 6.41 2.55 -6.02
N LEU A 92 5.27 3.19 -6.24
CA LEU A 92 4.42 2.92 -7.38
C LEU A 92 4.65 3.99 -8.43
N THR A 93 4.87 3.57 -9.67
CA THR A 93 5.07 4.47 -10.81
C THR A 93 4.07 4.14 -11.90
N GLN A 94 3.43 5.17 -12.45
CA GLN A 94 2.54 5.04 -13.58
C GLN A 94 2.95 6.07 -14.66
N PRO A 95 3.06 5.68 -15.94
CA PRO A 95 3.12 6.62 -17.06
C PRO A 95 1.75 7.31 -17.33
#